data_AF-A0A131ZW55-F1
#
_entry.id   AF-A0A131ZW55-F1
#
_cell.length_a   1.000
_cell.length_b   1.000
_cell.length_c   1.000
_cell.angle_alpha   90.00
_cell.angle_beta   90.00
_cell.angle_gamma   90.00
#
_symmetry.space_group_name_H-M   'P 1'
#
loop_
_entity.id
_entity.type
_entity.pdbx_description
1 polymer ?
#
loop_
_entity_poly.entity_id
_entity_poly.type
_entity_poly.pdbx_seq_one_letter_code
_entity_poly.pdbx_strand_id
1 'polypeptide(L)'
;MCEDFYLKNQDTIKEELAIPGLSSGVFWDNFLPKFREKDDLVSNDNGKYREPKSWMAQFNYVFVDITTSFAILVSIYFPSCTGILAGSNRSGDLADAQKAIPLGTIAAQLTTSFVYLSVIFLFGASYNPLFIRDKFGESLGKELAVTLISWPHPTIILVGALLSTFGAALQSLVGAPRLLQAIAKDQIIPFLDPLQYVNKHGEPVIAIAVSLAIAEGAICKFFEIID
;
A
#
# COMPACT_ATOMS: atom_id res chain seq x y z
N MET A 1 15.21 9.23 38.15
CA MET A 1 16.63 9.19 37.72
C MET A 1 16.59 9.22 36.20
N CYS A 2 17.18 10.23 35.56
CA CYS A 2 17.21 10.33 34.08
C CYS A 2 18.24 9.35 33.52
N GLU A 3 17.97 8.75 32.35
CA GLU A 3 18.91 7.85 31.68
C GLU A 3 20.15 8.63 31.16
N ASP A 4 21.31 7.96 31.17
CA ASP A 4 22.59 8.55 30.76
C ASP A 4 22.59 9.08 29.31
N PHE A 5 21.80 8.46 28.43
CA PHE A 5 21.66 8.92 27.04
C PHE A 5 21.03 10.32 26.97
N TYR A 6 19.98 10.57 27.76
CA TYR A 6 19.30 11.87 27.79
C TYR A 6 20.18 12.95 28.41
N LEU A 7 20.90 12.62 29.50
CA LEU A 7 21.82 13.56 30.14
C LEU A 7 22.98 13.96 29.21
N LYS A 8 23.46 13.03 28.37
CA LYS A 8 24.54 13.29 27.42
C LYS A 8 24.10 14.08 26.18
N ASN A 9 22.83 14.02 25.83
CA ASN A 9 22.28 14.58 24.58
C ASN A 9 21.22 15.67 24.81
N GLN A 10 21.12 16.21 26.02
CA GLN A 10 20.07 17.18 26.40
C GLN A 10 20.09 18.44 25.50
N ASP A 11 21.27 18.89 25.08
CA ASP A 11 21.45 20.07 24.21
C ASP A 11 21.17 19.79 22.72
N THR A 12 20.93 18.53 22.35
CA THR A 12 20.69 18.10 20.96
C THR A 12 19.22 17.81 20.65
N ILE A 13 18.33 17.93 21.64
CA ILE A 13 16.89 17.78 21.46
C ILE A 13 16.40 18.96 20.61
N LYS A 14 15.86 18.66 19.43
CA LYS A 14 15.36 19.65 18.47
C LYS A 14 14.03 19.19 17.91
N GLU A 15 13.14 20.16 17.71
CA GLU A 15 11.91 19.95 16.96
C GLU A 15 12.18 20.23 15.48
N GLU A 16 11.86 19.27 14.62
CA GLU A 16 11.94 19.43 13.18
C GLU A 16 10.52 19.41 12.58
N LEU A 17 10.30 20.25 11.58
CA LEU A 17 9.05 20.23 10.83
C LEU A 17 8.96 18.91 10.05
N ALA A 18 7.86 18.18 10.22
CA ALA A 18 7.60 16.96 9.46
C ALA A 18 7.39 17.22 7.97
N ILE A 19 6.79 18.38 7.64
CA ILE A 19 6.51 18.83 6.27
C ILE A 19 7.11 20.24 6.10
N PRO A 20 8.41 20.32 5.80
CA PRO A 20 9.06 21.60 5.53
C PRO A 20 8.63 22.23 4.20
N GLY A 21 8.03 21.44 3.29
CA GLY A 21 7.46 21.90 2.02
C GLY A 21 8.45 21.91 0.85
N LEU A 22 7.96 22.13 -0.38
CA LEU A 22 8.75 22.00 -1.61
C LEU A 22 9.96 22.94 -1.70
N SER A 23 9.89 24.12 -1.08
CA SER A 23 10.96 25.14 -1.13
C SER A 23 12.11 24.87 -0.17
N SER A 24 12.00 23.85 0.69
CA SER A 24 12.96 23.57 1.77
C SER A 24 14.26 22.91 1.32
N GLY A 25 14.32 22.37 0.10
CA GLY A 25 15.50 21.66 -0.42
C GLY A 25 15.69 20.24 0.09
N VAL A 26 14.76 19.71 0.88
CA VAL A 26 14.82 18.40 1.54
C VAL A 26 14.82 17.20 0.57
N PHE A 27 14.52 17.44 -0.71
CA PHE A 27 14.65 16.45 -1.77
C PHE A 27 16.00 15.72 -1.77
N TRP A 28 17.10 16.46 -1.56
CA TRP A 28 18.44 15.89 -1.59
C TRP A 28 18.72 14.98 -0.40
N ASP A 29 18.14 15.26 0.76
CA ASP A 29 18.29 14.43 1.97
C ASP A 29 17.51 13.11 1.86
N ASN A 30 16.51 13.06 0.98
CA ASN A 30 15.68 11.91 0.67
C ASN A 30 16.17 11.09 -0.54
N PHE A 31 17.13 11.62 -1.31
CA PHE A 31 17.52 11.02 -2.60
C PHE A 31 18.22 9.65 -2.44
N LEU A 32 19.01 9.48 -1.38
CA LEU A 32 19.76 8.25 -1.15
C LEU A 32 18.91 7.20 -0.40
N PRO A 33 19.06 5.91 -0.73
CA PRO A 33 18.34 4.83 -0.06
C PRO A 33 18.80 4.68 1.39
N LYS A 34 17.84 4.46 2.30
CA LYS A 34 18.06 4.26 3.74
C LYS A 34 17.44 2.95 4.21
N PHE A 35 17.94 1.82 3.71
CA PHE A 35 17.51 0.49 4.15
C PHE A 35 17.92 0.23 5.60
N ARG A 36 17.02 -0.39 6.38
CA ARG A 36 17.21 -0.75 7.79
C ARG A 36 16.68 -2.15 8.10
N GLU A 37 17.20 -2.73 9.16
CA GLU A 37 16.73 -4.00 9.71
C GLU A 37 15.52 -3.78 10.63
N LYS A 38 14.73 -4.82 10.84
CA LYS A 38 13.63 -4.80 11.81
C LYS A 38 14.17 -4.42 13.20
N ASP A 39 13.38 -3.64 13.95
CA ASP A 39 13.68 -3.16 15.32
C ASP A 39 14.83 -2.14 15.42
N ASP A 40 15.38 -1.69 14.28
CA ASP A 40 16.27 -0.51 14.27
C ASP A 40 15.50 0.77 14.59
N LEU A 41 16.17 1.73 15.23
CA LEU A 41 15.62 3.07 15.45
C LEU A 41 15.51 3.85 14.13
N VAL A 42 14.38 4.55 13.93
CA VAL A 42 14.22 5.50 12.83
C VAL A 42 15.09 6.73 13.11
N SER A 43 16.24 6.77 12.46
CA SER A 43 17.24 7.79 12.72
C SER A 43 18.02 8.19 11.46
N ASN A 44 18.64 9.37 11.48
CA ASN A 44 19.43 9.93 10.37
C ASN A 44 20.88 9.43 10.37
N ASP A 45 21.32 8.77 11.42
CA ASP A 45 22.64 8.16 11.54
C ASP A 45 22.73 6.80 10.80
N ASN A 46 23.96 6.34 10.58
CA ASN A 46 24.27 5.11 9.84
C ASN A 46 23.98 3.82 10.66
N GLY A 47 22.92 3.80 11.48
CA GLY A 47 22.59 2.65 12.34
C GLY A 47 23.52 2.48 13.53
N LYS A 48 24.09 3.58 14.05
CA LYS A 48 25.00 3.55 15.22
C LYS A 48 24.26 3.26 16.53
N TYR A 49 22.98 3.60 16.59
CA TYR A 49 22.14 3.35 17.75
C TYR A 49 21.19 2.20 17.44
N ARG A 50 21.43 1.06 18.10
CA ARG A 50 20.51 -0.07 18.17
C ARG A 50 19.87 -0.08 19.55
N GLU A 51 18.60 -0.48 19.57
CA GLU A 51 17.70 -0.69 20.72
C GLU A 51 18.24 -0.28 22.12
N PRO A 52 17.63 0.70 22.80
CA PRO A 52 17.88 0.88 24.24
C PRO A 52 17.33 -0.35 24.99
N LYS A 53 18.18 -1.03 25.79
CA LYS A 53 17.83 -2.23 26.60
C LYS A 53 16.78 -1.98 27.71
N SER A 54 16.10 -0.83 27.69
CA SER A 54 15.20 -0.34 28.73
C SER A 54 13.76 -0.37 28.21
N TRP A 55 12.88 -1.06 28.92
CA TRP A 55 11.44 -1.16 28.62
C TRP A 55 10.74 0.20 28.61
N MET A 56 11.23 1.18 29.38
CA MET A 56 10.72 2.56 29.37
C MET A 56 11.11 3.33 28.10
N ALA A 57 12.24 2.98 27.49
CA ALA A 57 12.73 3.64 26.30
C ALA A 57 11.92 3.23 25.05
N GLN A 58 11.40 2.00 25.01
CA GLN A 58 10.59 1.50 23.88
C GLN A 58 9.31 2.32 23.61
N PHE A 59 8.74 3.03 24.59
CA PHE A 59 7.50 3.80 24.38
C PHE A 59 7.69 5.14 23.66
N ASN A 60 8.90 5.71 23.68
CA ASN A 60 9.15 7.08 23.17
C ASN A 60 9.99 7.11 21.89
N TYR A 61 10.34 5.94 21.35
CA TYR A 61 11.11 5.83 20.10
C TYR A 61 10.26 5.19 19.00
N VAL A 62 10.51 5.62 17.76
CA VAL A 62 9.91 5.03 16.56
C VAL A 62 10.88 3.99 15.99
N PHE A 63 10.40 2.76 15.83
CA PHE A 63 11.17 1.62 15.35
C PHE A 63 10.77 1.23 13.92
N VAL A 64 11.69 0.59 13.22
CA VAL A 64 11.47 0.03 11.90
C VAL A 64 10.69 -1.29 12.02
N ASP A 65 9.47 -1.29 11.49
CA ASP A 65 8.50 -2.40 11.56
C ASP A 65 8.97 -3.68 10.86
N ILE A 66 9.63 -3.54 9.70
CA ILE A 66 10.10 -4.65 8.88
C ILE A 66 11.49 -4.38 8.30
N THR A 67 12.29 -5.42 8.12
CA THR A 67 13.55 -5.32 7.38
C THR A 67 13.28 -4.89 5.94
N THR A 68 13.94 -3.82 5.51
CA THR A 68 13.72 -3.22 4.19
C THR A 68 14.87 -3.57 3.25
N SER A 69 14.52 -3.98 2.03
CA SER A 69 15.45 -4.18 0.93
C SER A 69 14.79 -3.77 -0.39
N PHE A 70 15.59 -3.53 -1.43
CA PHE A 70 15.06 -3.18 -2.75
C PHE A 70 14.02 -4.20 -3.25
N ALA A 71 14.31 -5.50 -3.11
CA ALA A 71 13.42 -6.57 -3.56
C ALA A 71 12.09 -6.59 -2.79
N ILE A 72 12.12 -6.37 -1.47
CA ILE A 72 10.91 -6.30 -0.64
C ILE A 72 10.04 -5.11 -1.06
N LEU A 73 10.64 -3.94 -1.27
CA LEU A 73 9.89 -2.75 -1.69
C LEU A 73 9.27 -2.91 -3.08
N VAL A 74 9.96 -3.56 -4.02
CA VAL A 74 9.40 -3.89 -5.34
C VAL A 74 8.19 -4.82 -5.19
N SER A 75 8.27 -5.85 -4.34
CA SER A 75 7.16 -6.78 -4.10
C SER A 75 5.94 -6.10 -3.48
N ILE A 76 6.14 -5.15 -2.56
CA ILE A 76 5.06 -4.36 -1.95
C ILE A 76 4.43 -3.40 -2.97
N TYR A 77 5.24 -2.83 -3.86
CA TYR A 77 4.76 -1.89 -4.88
C TYR A 77 4.08 -2.58 -6.06
N PHE A 78 4.48 -3.81 -6.41
CA PHE A 78 4.03 -4.52 -7.61
C PHE A 78 2.49 -4.59 -7.79
N PRO A 79 1.67 -4.88 -6.76
CA PRO A 79 0.22 -4.90 -6.88
C PRO A 79 -0.37 -3.60 -7.43
N SER A 80 0.25 -2.44 -7.18
CA SER A 80 -0.22 -1.14 -7.69
C SER A 80 -0.19 -1.02 -9.22
N CYS A 81 0.71 -1.75 -9.87
CA CYS A 81 0.85 -1.76 -11.34
C CYS A 81 0.03 -2.85 -12.02
N THR A 82 -0.69 -3.67 -11.24
CA THR A 82 -1.54 -4.74 -11.79
C THR A 82 -2.91 -4.21 -12.23
N GLY A 83 -3.78 -5.08 -12.75
CA GLY A 83 -5.13 -4.69 -13.16
C GLY A 83 -5.26 -4.19 -14.60
N ILE A 84 -4.20 -4.29 -15.40
CA ILE A 84 -4.18 -3.90 -16.82
C ILE A 84 -5.28 -4.59 -17.66
N LEU A 85 -5.72 -5.78 -17.23
CA LEU A 85 -6.74 -6.60 -17.87
C LEU A 85 -8.19 -6.20 -17.49
N ALA A 86 -8.38 -5.22 -16.60
CA ALA A 86 -9.72 -4.79 -16.22
C ALA A 86 -10.52 -4.23 -17.41
N GLY A 87 -9.86 -3.62 -18.39
CA GLY A 87 -10.49 -3.06 -19.58
C GLY A 87 -11.10 -4.12 -20.51
N SER A 88 -10.48 -5.29 -20.64
CA SER A 88 -10.98 -6.37 -21.51
C SER A 88 -12.21 -7.07 -20.97
N ASN A 89 -12.50 -6.94 -19.66
CA ASN A 89 -13.67 -7.55 -19.02
C ASN A 89 -15.00 -6.99 -19.54
N ARG A 90 -15.00 -5.88 -20.27
CA ARG A 90 -16.19 -5.29 -20.92
C ARG A 90 -16.13 -5.29 -22.44
N SER A 91 -15.22 -6.06 -23.03
CA SER A 91 -14.98 -6.12 -24.48
C SER A 91 -16.24 -6.40 -25.31
N GLY A 92 -17.20 -7.16 -24.79
CA GLY A 92 -18.47 -7.47 -25.47
C GLY A 92 -19.44 -6.29 -25.62
N ASP A 93 -19.29 -5.23 -24.81
CA ASP A 93 -20.16 -4.05 -24.83
C ASP A 93 -19.54 -2.88 -25.63
N LEU A 94 -18.35 -3.07 -26.19
CA LEU A 94 -17.64 -2.04 -26.96
C LEU A 94 -18.12 -2.01 -28.42
N ALA A 95 -18.34 -0.81 -28.95
CA ALA A 95 -18.67 -0.61 -30.36
C ALA A 95 -17.55 -1.11 -31.31
N ASP A 96 -16.27 -0.94 -30.91
CA ASP A 96 -15.10 -1.51 -31.57
C ASP A 96 -14.07 -1.94 -30.53
N ALA A 97 -14.10 -3.22 -30.16
CA ALA A 97 -13.21 -3.80 -29.17
C ALA A 97 -11.74 -3.85 -29.63
N GLN A 98 -11.48 -4.05 -30.92
CA GLN A 98 -10.13 -4.23 -31.46
C GLN A 98 -9.31 -2.95 -31.33
N LYS A 99 -9.94 -1.77 -31.49
CA LYS A 99 -9.27 -0.49 -31.34
C LYS A 99 -9.30 0.04 -29.90
N ALA A 100 -10.43 -0.08 -29.20
CA ALA A 100 -10.59 0.59 -27.92
C ALA A 100 -9.89 -0.11 -26.73
N ILE A 101 -9.73 -1.44 -26.76
CA ILE A 101 -8.96 -2.16 -25.72
C ILE A 101 -7.49 -1.69 -25.69
N PRO A 102 -6.69 -1.81 -26.77
CA PRO A 102 -5.28 -1.43 -26.72
C PRO A 102 -5.08 0.06 -26.43
N LEU A 103 -5.92 0.93 -27.01
CA LEU A 103 -5.83 2.37 -26.79
C LEU A 103 -6.15 2.74 -25.33
N GLY A 104 -7.23 2.18 -24.78
CA GLY A 104 -7.64 2.43 -23.39
C GLY A 104 -6.61 1.93 -22.40
N THR A 105 -6.08 0.71 -22.62
CA THR A 105 -5.06 0.11 -21.76
C THR A 105 -3.77 0.94 -21.72
N ILE A 106 -3.23 1.35 -22.87
CA ILE A 106 -2.00 2.15 -22.93
C ILE A 106 -2.23 3.54 -22.30
N ALA A 107 -3.35 4.20 -22.61
CA ALA A 107 -3.66 5.51 -22.04
C ALA A 107 -3.81 5.46 -20.51
N ALA A 108 -4.49 4.44 -19.98
CA ALA A 108 -4.62 4.22 -18.54
C ALA A 108 -3.26 3.99 -17.88
N GLN A 109 -2.42 3.12 -18.46
CA GLN A 109 -1.09 2.81 -17.93
C GLN A 109 -0.17 4.04 -17.90
N LEU A 110 -0.20 4.86 -18.95
CA LEU A 110 0.59 6.10 -18.99
C LEU A 110 0.10 7.12 -17.95
N THR A 111 -1.22 7.22 -17.78
CA THR A 111 -1.83 8.13 -16.81
C THR A 111 -1.46 7.74 -15.38
N THR A 112 -1.59 6.47 -15.01
CA THR A 112 -1.23 6.01 -13.66
C THR A 112 0.27 6.12 -13.40
N SER A 113 1.10 5.79 -14.39
CA SER A 113 2.55 5.94 -14.30
C SER A 113 2.95 7.40 -14.04
N PHE A 114 2.32 8.34 -14.74
CA PHE A 114 2.54 9.77 -14.52
C PHE A 114 2.14 10.21 -13.11
N VAL A 115 0.97 9.78 -12.62
CA VAL A 115 0.50 10.08 -11.27
C VAL A 115 1.46 9.52 -10.21
N TYR A 116 1.89 8.26 -10.35
CA TYR A 116 2.82 7.64 -9.40
C TYR A 116 4.17 8.35 -9.35
N LEU A 117 4.78 8.64 -10.51
CA LEU A 117 6.06 9.36 -10.54
C LEU A 117 5.94 10.77 -9.96
N SER A 118 4.81 11.45 -10.21
CA SER A 118 4.54 12.78 -9.65
C SER A 118 4.43 12.74 -8.13
N VAL A 119 3.70 11.77 -7.57
CA VAL A 119 3.56 11.63 -6.11
C VAL A 119 4.89 11.26 -5.46
N ILE A 120 5.68 10.35 -6.05
CA ILE A 120 7.01 10.00 -5.54
C ILE A 120 7.89 11.26 -5.45
N PHE A 121 7.92 12.07 -6.50
CA PHE A 121 8.69 13.31 -6.52
C PHE A 121 8.19 14.30 -5.46
N LEU A 122 6.88 14.54 -5.38
CA LEU A 122 6.30 15.47 -4.41
C LEU A 122 6.55 15.02 -2.97
N PHE A 123 6.44 13.73 -2.68
CA PHE A 123 6.72 13.20 -1.34
C PHE A 123 8.20 13.37 -0.98
N GLY A 124 9.11 12.99 -1.89
CA GLY A 124 10.54 13.16 -1.68
C GLY A 124 10.95 14.62 -1.48
N ALA A 125 10.26 15.58 -2.12
CA ALA A 125 10.58 17.00 -2.01
C ALA A 125 9.91 17.72 -0.82
N SER A 126 8.85 17.16 -0.22
CA SER A 126 8.03 17.86 0.78
C SER A 126 8.20 17.37 2.21
N TYR A 127 8.51 16.09 2.41
CA TYR A 127 8.53 15.47 3.73
C TYR A 127 9.94 15.33 4.29
N ASN A 128 10.07 15.45 5.60
CA ASN A 128 11.32 15.17 6.31
C ASN A 128 11.72 13.68 6.17
N PRO A 129 13.01 13.36 5.98
CA PRO A 129 13.52 11.99 5.87
C PRO A 129 13.21 11.07 7.04
N LEU A 130 13.04 11.60 8.25
CA LEU A 130 12.68 10.81 9.42
C LEU A 130 11.20 10.45 9.38
N PHE A 131 10.35 11.43 9.05
CA PHE A 131 8.90 11.25 9.06
C PHE A 131 8.39 10.33 7.95
N ILE A 132 8.97 10.39 6.74
CA ILE A 132 8.56 9.48 5.63
C ILE A 132 8.84 7.99 5.95
N ARG A 133 9.69 7.71 6.94
CA ARG A 133 10.03 6.36 7.41
C ARG A 133 9.18 5.91 8.60
N ASP A 134 8.31 6.78 9.11
CA ASP A 134 7.32 6.47 10.13
C ASP A 134 5.99 6.09 9.46
N LYS A 135 5.76 4.78 9.34
CA LYS A 135 4.59 4.21 8.65
C LYS A 135 3.26 4.58 9.33
N PHE A 136 3.23 4.67 10.66
CA PHE A 136 2.00 4.85 11.43
C PHE A 136 1.80 6.30 11.90
N GLY A 137 2.79 7.17 11.67
CA GLY A 137 2.72 8.57 12.09
C GLY A 137 2.77 8.74 13.61
N GLU A 138 3.43 7.83 14.32
CA GLU A 138 3.59 7.91 15.78
C GLU A 138 4.26 9.25 16.18
N SER A 139 5.15 9.77 15.33
CA SER A 139 5.81 11.07 15.49
C SER A 139 4.86 12.28 15.46
N LEU A 140 3.64 12.11 14.94
CA LEU A 140 2.64 13.17 14.72
C LEU A 140 1.25 12.77 15.23
N GLY A 141 1.18 11.98 16.31
CA GLY A 141 -0.10 11.64 16.93
C GLY A 141 -0.97 10.66 16.14
N LYS A 142 -0.33 9.77 15.35
CA LYS A 142 -0.96 8.69 14.55
C LYS A 142 -1.76 9.16 13.34
N GLU A 143 -1.36 10.29 12.77
CA GLU A 143 -1.91 10.76 11.49
C GLU A 143 -1.12 10.19 10.31
N LEU A 144 -1.83 9.82 9.24
CA LEU A 144 -1.18 9.31 8.02
C LEU A 144 -0.42 10.46 7.34
N ALA A 145 0.81 10.21 6.90
CA ALA A 145 1.62 11.23 6.23
C ALA A 145 0.85 11.93 5.09
N VAL A 146 0.18 11.15 4.23
CA VAL A 146 -0.59 11.67 3.09
C VAL A 146 -1.80 12.53 3.48
N THR A 147 -2.39 12.35 4.66
CA THR A 147 -3.55 13.14 5.07
C THR A 147 -3.15 14.56 5.47
N LEU A 148 -1.92 14.73 5.97
CA LEU A 148 -1.40 16.02 6.43
C LEU A 148 -1.23 17.07 5.32
N ILE A 149 -0.92 16.64 4.08
CA ILE A 149 -0.78 17.54 2.93
C ILE A 149 -2.12 17.85 2.23
N SER A 150 -3.20 17.21 2.65
CA SER A 150 -4.47 17.31 1.93
C SER A 150 -5.20 18.63 2.26
N TRP A 151 -5.70 19.26 1.21
CA TRP A 151 -6.49 20.49 1.28
C TRP A 151 -7.87 20.22 0.66
N PRO A 152 -9.00 20.64 1.27
CA PRO A 152 -9.13 21.53 2.43
C PRO A 152 -9.12 20.86 3.82
N HIS A 153 -9.25 19.54 3.93
CA HIS A 153 -9.25 18.86 5.24
C HIS A 153 -8.67 17.43 5.18
N PRO A 154 -7.87 16.99 6.17
CA PRO A 154 -7.23 15.65 6.26
C PRO A 154 -8.15 14.45 6.00
N THR A 155 -9.40 14.55 6.45
CA THR A 155 -10.38 13.44 6.38
C THR A 155 -10.80 13.08 4.95
N ILE A 156 -10.58 13.95 3.97
CA ILE A 156 -10.97 13.70 2.58
C ILE A 156 -10.19 12.52 2.01
N ILE A 157 -8.88 12.49 2.25
CA ILE A 157 -8.03 11.38 1.80
C ILE A 157 -8.38 10.11 2.56
N LEU A 158 -8.65 10.20 3.86
CA LEU A 158 -9.04 9.04 4.67
C LEU A 158 -10.34 8.39 4.16
N VAL A 159 -11.40 9.19 3.98
CA VAL A 159 -12.70 8.71 3.48
C VAL A 159 -12.57 8.23 2.03
N GLY A 160 -11.83 8.97 1.19
CA GLY A 160 -11.59 8.60 -0.21
C GLY A 160 -10.85 7.28 -0.35
N ALA A 161 -9.78 7.08 0.42
CA ALA A 161 -9.02 5.84 0.44
C ALA A 161 -9.88 4.66 0.92
N LEU A 162 -10.70 4.85 1.96
CA LEU A 162 -11.62 3.84 2.48
C LEU A 162 -12.65 3.42 1.42
N LEU A 163 -13.33 4.39 0.81
CA LEU A 163 -14.33 4.13 -0.23
C LEU A 163 -13.69 3.50 -1.48
N SER A 164 -12.50 3.94 -1.88
CA SER A 164 -11.76 3.37 -3.00
C SER A 164 -11.38 1.91 -2.74
N THR A 165 -10.89 1.62 -1.53
CA THR A 165 -10.53 0.25 -1.12
C THR A 165 -11.75 -0.67 -1.12
N PHE A 166 -12.89 -0.21 -0.59
CA PHE A 166 -14.15 -0.98 -0.65
C PHE A 166 -14.62 -1.21 -2.09
N GLY A 167 -14.52 -0.20 -2.95
CA GLY A 167 -14.86 -0.34 -4.38
C GLY A 167 -14.00 -1.39 -5.08
N ALA A 168 -12.68 -1.36 -4.86
CA ALA A 168 -11.75 -2.34 -5.42
C ALA A 168 -11.99 -3.76 -4.87
N ALA A 169 -12.31 -3.88 -3.58
CA ALA A 169 -12.66 -5.15 -2.95
C ALA A 169 -13.96 -5.74 -3.55
N LEU A 170 -15.01 -4.93 -3.70
CA LEU A 170 -16.28 -5.35 -4.32
C LEU A 170 -16.08 -5.75 -5.78
N GLN A 171 -15.28 -5.00 -6.54
CA GLN A 171 -14.96 -5.34 -7.94
C GLN A 171 -14.26 -6.70 -8.03
N SER A 172 -13.32 -6.97 -7.14
CA SER A 172 -12.59 -8.25 -7.10
C SER A 172 -13.50 -9.40 -6.66
N LEU A 173 -14.36 -9.17 -5.67
CA LEU A 173 -15.32 -10.13 -5.15
C LEU A 173 -16.35 -10.57 -6.21
N VAL A 174 -16.78 -9.66 -7.08
CA VAL A 174 -17.72 -9.98 -8.17
C VAL A 174 -17.00 -10.47 -9.43
N GLY A 175 -15.80 -9.96 -9.71
CA GLY A 175 -15.04 -10.27 -10.91
C GLY A 175 -14.43 -11.67 -10.92
N ALA A 176 -13.76 -12.06 -9.83
CA ALA A 176 -13.10 -13.36 -9.70
C ALA A 176 -14.03 -14.57 -9.93
N PRO A 177 -15.21 -14.67 -9.29
CA PRO A 177 -16.09 -15.82 -9.49
C PRO A 177 -16.71 -15.87 -10.89
N ARG A 178 -16.89 -14.71 -11.56
CA ARG A 178 -17.36 -14.67 -12.95
C ARG A 178 -16.30 -15.18 -13.92
N LEU A 179 -15.04 -14.81 -13.72
CA LEU A 179 -13.92 -15.37 -14.49
C LEU A 179 -13.80 -16.87 -14.26
N LEU A 180 -13.88 -17.32 -13.00
CA LEU A 180 -13.83 -18.74 -12.67
C LEU A 180 -14.98 -19.53 -13.30
N GLN A 181 -16.20 -18.98 -13.28
CA GLN A 181 -17.36 -19.59 -13.93
C GLN A 181 -17.22 -19.64 -15.46
N ALA A 182 -16.66 -18.60 -16.08
CA ALA A 182 -16.38 -18.61 -17.52
C ALA A 182 -15.40 -19.74 -17.89
N ILE A 183 -14.32 -19.92 -17.11
CA ILE A 183 -13.34 -21.00 -17.30
C ILE A 183 -14.00 -22.37 -17.13
N ALA A 184 -14.85 -22.54 -16.12
CA ALA A 184 -15.58 -23.79 -15.90
C ALA A 184 -16.54 -24.13 -17.05
N LYS A 185 -17.14 -23.11 -17.68
CA LYS A 185 -18.03 -23.29 -18.84
C LYS A 185 -17.29 -23.80 -20.08
N ASP A 186 -16.00 -23.51 -20.20
CA ASP A 186 -15.17 -23.98 -21.32
C ASP A 186 -14.83 -25.49 -21.21
N GLN A 187 -15.16 -26.15 -20.08
CA GLN A 187 -14.97 -27.60 -19.84
C GLN A 187 -13.55 -28.12 -20.12
N ILE A 188 -12.56 -27.24 -20.03
CA ILE A 188 -11.13 -27.59 -20.23
C ILE A 188 -10.61 -28.41 -19.03
N ILE A 189 -11.15 -28.14 -17.84
CA ILE A 189 -10.69 -28.69 -16.57
C ILE A 189 -11.87 -29.36 -15.86
N PRO A 190 -11.99 -30.70 -15.92
CA PRO A 190 -13.21 -31.41 -15.50
C PRO A 190 -13.52 -31.33 -14.00
N PHE A 191 -12.53 -31.03 -13.15
CA PHE A 191 -12.80 -30.82 -11.72
C PHE A 191 -13.45 -29.47 -11.42
N LEU A 192 -13.40 -28.50 -12.34
CA LEU A 192 -14.04 -27.19 -12.19
C LEU A 192 -15.49 -27.20 -12.67
N ASP A 193 -15.98 -28.27 -13.29
CA ASP A 193 -17.33 -28.40 -13.83
C ASP A 193 -18.46 -28.00 -12.86
N PRO A 194 -18.41 -28.28 -11.54
CA PRO A 194 -19.45 -27.84 -10.62
C PRO A 194 -19.60 -26.30 -10.53
N LEU A 195 -18.54 -25.56 -10.83
CA LEU A 195 -18.50 -24.10 -10.74
C LEU A 195 -19.23 -23.41 -11.90
N GLN A 196 -19.58 -24.15 -12.95
CA GLN A 196 -20.35 -23.62 -14.07
C GLN A 196 -21.81 -23.32 -13.69
N TYR A 197 -22.31 -23.87 -12.57
CA TYR A 197 -23.71 -23.73 -12.16
C TYR A 197 -24.06 -22.27 -11.84
N VAL A 198 -25.14 -21.80 -12.45
CA VAL A 198 -25.66 -20.44 -12.30
C VAL A 198 -27.10 -20.50 -11.80
N ASN A 199 -27.43 -19.64 -10.84
CA ASN A 199 -28.79 -19.56 -10.31
C ASN A 199 -29.75 -18.87 -11.29
N LYS A 200 -31.05 -18.85 -11.01
CA LYS A 200 -32.09 -18.23 -11.88
C LYS A 200 -31.83 -16.76 -12.23
N HIS A 201 -31.08 -16.04 -11.39
CA HIS A 201 -30.71 -14.63 -11.58
C HIS A 201 -29.42 -14.42 -12.37
N GLY A 202 -28.77 -15.48 -12.87
CA GLY A 202 -27.51 -15.33 -13.60
C GLY A 202 -26.26 -15.26 -12.70
N GLU A 203 -26.38 -15.60 -11.42
CA GLU A 203 -25.29 -15.51 -10.44
C GLU A 203 -24.61 -16.87 -10.17
N PRO A 204 -23.26 -16.94 -10.23
CA PRO A 204 -22.51 -18.18 -10.01
C PRO A 204 -22.23 -18.41 -8.51
N VAL A 205 -23.26 -18.84 -7.77
CA VAL A 205 -23.22 -18.95 -6.30
C VAL A 205 -22.07 -19.84 -5.79
N ILE A 206 -21.80 -20.97 -6.46
CA ILE A 206 -20.74 -21.90 -6.06
C ILE A 206 -19.35 -21.26 -6.30
N ALA A 207 -19.16 -20.58 -7.42
CA ALA A 207 -17.90 -19.88 -7.71
C ALA A 207 -17.65 -18.73 -6.73
N ILE A 208 -18.71 -18.02 -6.30
CA ILE A 208 -18.63 -17.00 -5.25
C ILE A 208 -18.20 -17.63 -3.92
N ALA A 209 -18.83 -18.73 -3.52
CA ALA A 209 -18.50 -19.42 -2.27
C ALA A 209 -17.04 -19.90 -2.24
N VAL A 210 -16.54 -20.46 -3.36
CA VAL A 210 -15.13 -20.87 -3.48
C VAL A 210 -14.18 -19.67 -3.42
N SER A 211 -14.50 -18.58 -4.13
CA SER A 211 -13.68 -17.36 -4.12
C SER A 211 -13.60 -16.75 -2.71
N LEU A 212 -14.72 -16.75 -1.98
CA LEU A 212 -14.78 -16.32 -0.58
C LEU A 212 -13.97 -17.24 0.33
N ALA A 213 -14.09 -18.56 0.20
CA ALA A 213 -13.33 -19.51 1.01
C ALA A 213 -11.81 -19.34 0.82
N ILE A 214 -11.36 -19.10 -0.40
CA ILE A 214 -9.95 -18.82 -0.69
C ILE A 214 -9.51 -17.48 -0.07
N ALA A 215 -10.33 -16.44 -0.18
CA ALA A 215 -10.05 -15.13 0.40
C ALA A 215 -9.97 -15.19 1.94
N GLU A 216 -10.93 -15.83 2.59
CA GLU A 216 -10.94 -16.07 4.05
C GLU A 216 -9.71 -16.88 4.48
N GLY A 217 -9.35 -17.94 3.73
CA GLY A 217 -8.14 -18.71 3.99
C GLY A 217 -6.87 -17.86 3.94
N ALA A 218 -6.77 -16.94 2.98
CA ALA A 218 -5.66 -16.00 2.88
C ALA A 218 -5.62 -14.99 4.04
N ILE A 219 -6.79 -14.49 4.47
CA ILE A 219 -6.91 -13.58 5.63
C ILE A 219 -6.50 -14.29 6.92
N CYS A 220 -7.00 -15.51 7.16
CA CYS A 220 -6.64 -16.30 8.34
C CYS A 220 -5.12 -16.57 8.38
N LYS A 221 -4.52 -16.93 7.25
CA LYS A 221 -3.06 -17.13 7.17
C LYS A 221 -2.28 -15.84 7.41
N PHE A 222 -2.80 -14.71 6.97
CA PHE A 222 -2.21 -13.41 7.24
C PHE A 222 -2.25 -13.07 8.74
N PHE A 223 -3.36 -13.37 9.42
CA PHE A 223 -3.51 -13.15 10.86
C PHE A 223 -2.52 -14.02 11.68
N GLU A 224 -2.36 -15.29 11.29
CA GLU A 224 -1.39 -16.23 11.90
C GLU A 224 0.08 -15.80 11.73
N ILE A 225 0.39 -14.92 10.77
CA ILE A 225 1.76 -14.39 10.56
C ILE A 225 2.01 -13.12 11.39
N ILE A 226 0.95 -12.42 11.79
CA ILE A 226 1.03 -11.16 12.55
C ILE A 226 1.05 -11.41 14.06
N ASP A 227 0.35 -12.44 14.53
CA ASP A 227 0.39 -12.92 15.92
C ASP A 227 1.70 -13.71 16.23
#